data_AF-A0A1H7PRY7-F1
#
_entry.id   AF-A0A1H7PRY7-F1
#
_cell.length_a   1.000
_cell.length_b   1.000
_cell.length_c   1.000
_cell.angle_alpha   90.00
_cell.angle_beta   90.00
_cell.angle_gamma   90.00
#
_symmetry.space_group_name_H-M   'P 1'
#
loop_
_entity.id
_entity.type
_entity.pdbx_description
1 polymer ?
#
loop_
_entity_poly.entity_id
_entity_poly.type
_entity_poly.pdbx_seq_one_letter_code
_entity_poly.pdbx_strand_id
1 'polypeptide(L)'
;LICTALGARKHPQQAYRSCLGILRLGKTFGDARLEAACQRALTLGTCRYKNIESILKHHLDEQPMEEQQELALPDGHDNIRGPAYYSGSPVK
;
A
#
# COMPACT_ATOMS: atom_id res chain seq x y z
N LEU A 1 -0.64 0.84 13.53
CA LEU A 1 -0.78 -0.28 12.56
C LEU A 1 -1.78 -1.35 13.00
N ILE A 2 -1.77 -1.83 14.25
CA ILE A 2 -2.69 -2.92 14.65
C ILE A 2 -4.16 -2.50 14.55
N CYS A 3 -4.52 -1.32 15.07
CA CYS A 3 -5.89 -0.82 14.98
C CYS A 3 -6.37 -0.67 13.53
N THR A 4 -5.50 -0.22 12.62
CA THR A 4 -5.83 -0.10 11.19
C THR A 4 -6.04 -1.48 10.55
N ALA A 5 -5.21 -2.47 10.88
CA ALA A 5 -5.37 -3.84 10.40
C ALA A 5 -6.66 -4.50 10.91
N LEU A 6 -7.06 -4.22 12.16
CA LEU A 6 -8.32 -4.71 12.75
C LEU A 6 -9.54 -4.06 12.12
N GLY A 7 -9.51 -2.73 11.92
CA GLY A 7 -10.61 -1.96 11.32
C GLY A 7 -10.80 -2.19 9.82
N ALA A 8 -9.75 -2.63 9.11
CA ALA A 8 -9.83 -2.93 7.68
C ALA A 8 -10.64 -4.20 7.35
N ARG A 9 -11.03 -5.01 8.34
CA ARG A 9 -11.83 -6.23 8.16
C ARG A 9 -13.25 -6.01 8.69
N LYS A 10 -14.23 -6.61 8.02
CA LYS A 10 -15.63 -6.66 8.51
C LYS A 10 -15.74 -7.30 9.89
N HIS A 11 -14.88 -8.28 10.19
CA HIS A 11 -14.81 -8.95 11.49
C HIS A 11 -13.39 -8.89 12.05
N PRO A 12 -13.17 -8.29 13.23
CA PRO A 12 -11.82 -8.10 13.78
C PRO A 12 -11.10 -9.42 14.07
N GLN A 13 -11.82 -10.48 14.42
CA GLN A 13 -11.27 -11.81 14.70
C GLN A 13 -10.47 -12.36 13.50
N GLN A 14 -10.83 -11.95 12.27
CA GLN A 14 -10.13 -12.36 11.05
C GLN A 14 -8.72 -11.77 10.94
N ALA A 15 -8.44 -10.68 11.65
CA ALA A 15 -7.14 -10.01 11.65
C ALA A 15 -6.23 -10.43 12.81
N TYR A 16 -6.74 -11.16 13.81
CA TYR A 16 -5.99 -11.50 15.03
C TYR A 16 -4.72 -12.30 14.74
N ARG A 17 -4.83 -13.36 13.92
CA ARG A 17 -3.65 -14.18 13.56
C ARG A 17 -2.59 -13.36 12.81
N SER A 18 -3.02 -12.43 11.96
CA SER A 18 -2.11 -11.53 11.25
C SER A 18 -1.43 -10.54 12.20
N CYS A 19 -2.18 -9.91 13.11
CA CYS A 19 -1.61 -8.98 14.10
C CYS A 19 -0.59 -9.69 15.01
N LEU A 20 -0.91 -10.91 15.44
CA LEU A 20 -0.01 -11.70 16.28
C LEU A 20 1.23 -12.16 15.50
N GLY A 21 1.10 -12.45 14.20
CA GLY A 21 2.24 -12.69 13.31
C GLY A 21 3.14 -11.46 13.17
N ILE A 22 2.55 -10.27 13.01
CA ILE A 22 3.31 -9.00 12.92
C ILE A 22 4.11 -8.76 14.20
N LEU A 23 3.49 -8.94 15.37
CA LEU A 23 4.18 -8.80 16.66
C LEU A 23 5.34 -9.79 16.83
N ARG A 24 5.24 -10.99 16.25
CA ARG A 24 6.34 -11.97 16.27
C ARG A 24 7.54 -11.55 15.41
N LEU A 25 7.35 -10.73 14.37
CA LEU A 25 8.45 -10.23 13.54
C LEU A 25 9.41 -9.32 14.34
N GLY A 26 8.93 -8.66 15.39
CA GLY A 26 9.77 -7.86 16.29
C GLY A 26 10.83 -8.72 16.99
N LYS A 27 10.51 -9.97 17.31
CA LYS A 27 11.48 -10.91 17.90
C LYS A 27 12.57 -11.36 16.92
N THR A 28 12.29 -11.36 15.62
CA THR A 28 13.24 -11.81 14.60
C THR A 28 14.08 -10.68 14.00
N PHE A 29 13.48 -9.50 13.82
CA PHE A 29 14.14 -8.35 13.16
C PHE A 29 14.48 -7.20 14.12
N GLY A 30 13.98 -7.24 15.36
CA GLY A 30 14.11 -6.16 16.35
C GLY A 30 12.93 -5.19 16.32
N ASP A 31 12.63 -4.62 17.49
CA ASP A 31 11.47 -3.74 17.66
C ASP A 31 11.63 -2.43 16.88
N ALA A 32 12.83 -1.83 16.87
CA ALA A 32 13.10 -0.60 16.13
C ALA A 32 12.84 -0.74 14.62
N ARG A 33 13.30 -1.85 14.03
CA ARG A 33 13.08 -2.15 12.61
C ARG A 33 11.61 -2.44 12.32
N LEU A 34 10.92 -3.15 13.22
CA LEU A 34 9.49 -3.39 13.08
C LEU A 34 8.68 -2.10 13.12
N GLU A 35 9.01 -1.16 14.00
CA GLU A 35 8.35 0.15 14.08
C GLU A 35 8.53 0.95 12.80
N ALA A 36 9.77 1.05 12.29
CA ALA A 36 10.06 1.71 11.02
C ALA A 36 9.31 1.07 9.84
N ALA A 37 9.29 -0.27 9.77
CA ALA A 37 8.52 -1.00 8.78
C ALA A 37 7.00 -0.75 8.91
N CYS A 38 6.47 -0.68 10.13
CA CYS A 38 5.06 -0.38 10.38
C CYS A 38 4.70 1.05 9.98
N GLN A 39 5.60 2.01 10.19
CA GLN A 39 5.42 3.39 9.77
C GLN A 39 5.40 3.49 8.24
N ARG A 40 6.35 2.85 7.56
CA ARG A 40 6.37 2.74 6.09
C ARG A 40 5.15 2.01 5.53
N ALA A 41 4.67 0.97 6.20
CA ALA A 41 3.46 0.27 5.79
C ALA A 41 2.21 1.15 5.91
N LEU A 42 2.13 2.02 6.93
CA LEU A 42 1.01 2.94 7.12
C LEU A 42 0.97 4.04 6.05
N THR A 43 2.12 4.60 5.70
CA THR A 43 2.20 5.62 4.62
C THR A 43 1.81 5.05 3.27
N LEU A 44 2.22 3.80 2.99
CA LEU A 44 1.83 3.08 1.77
C LEU A 44 0.39 2.53 1.82
N GLY A 45 -0.33 2.67 2.93
CA GLY A 45 -1.68 2.12 3.11
C GLY A 45 -1.74 0.58 3.15
N THR A 46 -0.61 -0.10 3.40
CA THR A 46 -0.48 -1.55 3.30
C THR A 46 -0.29 -2.26 4.65
N CYS A 47 -1.39 -2.53 5.36
CA CYS A 47 -1.33 -3.13 6.70
C CYS A 47 -1.33 -4.68 6.74
N ARG A 48 -0.92 -5.36 5.65
CA ARG A 48 -0.91 -6.83 5.59
C ARG A 48 0.41 -7.41 6.10
N TYR A 49 0.34 -8.55 6.78
CA TYR A 49 1.52 -9.28 7.27
C TYR A 49 2.60 -9.47 6.19
N LYS A 50 2.22 -9.97 5.00
CA LYS A 50 3.17 -10.21 3.90
C LYS A 50 3.92 -8.96 3.47
N ASN A 51 3.28 -7.79 3.54
CA ASN A 51 3.88 -6.53 3.14
C ASN A 51 4.90 -6.08 4.17
N ILE A 52 4.57 -6.18 5.47
CA ILE A 52 5.50 -5.88 6.57
C ILE A 52 6.69 -6.84 6.54
N GLU A 53 6.44 -8.14 6.35
CA GLU A 53 7.50 -9.14 6.19
C GLU A 53 8.40 -8.83 5.00
N SER A 54 7.85 -8.41 3.86
CA SER A 54 8.62 -8.02 2.68
C SER A 54 9.45 -6.76 2.93
N ILE A 55 8.88 -5.74 3.58
CA ILE A 55 9.60 -4.52 3.96
C ILE A 55 10.84 -4.86 4.80
N LEU A 56 10.68 -5.71 5.82
CA LEU A 56 11.77 -6.12 6.69
C LEU A 56 12.81 -7.01 5.98
N LYS A 57 12.36 -7.95 5.14
CA LYS A 57 13.26 -8.83 4.37
C LYS A 57 14.13 -8.08 3.37
N HIS A 58 13.61 -7.01 2.79
CA HIS A 58 14.32 -6.21 1.79
C HIS A 58 14.97 -4.96 2.37
N HIS A 59 15.01 -4.79 3.69
CA HIS A 59 15.57 -3.61 4.38
C HIS A 59 14.96 -2.29 3.90
N LEU A 60 13.70 -2.34 3.45
CA LEU A 60 12.96 -1.15 3.04
C LEU A 60 12.64 -0.25 4.25
N ASP A 61 12.69 -0.78 5.47
CA ASP A 61 12.58 0.04 6.67
C ASP A 61 13.73 1.06 6.84
N GLU A 62 14.88 0.82 6.21
CA GLU A 62 16.08 1.66 6.32
C GLU A 62 16.23 2.63 5.13
N GLN A 63 15.48 2.43 4.06
CA GLN A 63 15.57 3.26 2.87
C GLN A 63 14.70 4.52 3.00
N PRO A 64 15.21 5.68 2.53
CA PRO A 64 14.40 6.88 2.44
C PRO A 64 13.18 6.60 1.55
N MET A 65 12.01 7.00 2.03
CA MET A 65 10.78 6.83 1.30
C MET A 65 10.75 7.88 0.19
N GLU A 66 10.87 7.44 -1.06
CA GLU A 66 10.72 8.32 -2.21
C GLU A 66 9.32 8.95 -2.16
N GLU A 67 9.27 10.28 -2.12
CA GLU A 67 8.01 11.00 -2.28
C GLU A 67 7.42 10.60 -3.62
N GLN A 68 6.17 10.15 -3.61
CA GLN A 68 5.44 9.87 -4.84
C GLN A 68 5.33 11.19 -5.60
N GLN A 69 6.24 11.39 -6.56
CA GLN A 69 6.16 12.51 -7.46
C GLN A 69 4.87 12.36 -8.24
N GLU A 70 3.98 13.32 -8.08
CA GLU A 70 2.80 13.45 -8.92
C GLU A 70 3.32 13.78 -10.32
N LEU A 71 3.49 12.73 -11.12
CA LEU A 71 3.90 12.86 -12.50
C LEU A 71 2.79 13.60 -13.23
N ALA A 72 3.11 14.78 -13.76
CA ALA A 72 2.21 15.51 -14.62
C ALA A 72 1.77 14.58 -15.75
N LEU A 73 0.48 14.28 -15.79
CA LEU A 73 -0.10 13.51 -16.88
C LEU A 73 0.06 14.35 -18.16
N PRO A 74 0.54 13.76 -19.26
CA PRO A 74 0.57 14.47 -20.53
C PRO A 74 -0.85 14.92 -20.91
N ASP A 75 -1.01 16.18 -21.30
CA ASP A 75 -2.31 16.78 -21.62
C ASP A 75 -3.04 16.12 -22.82
N GLY A 76 -2.34 15.25 -23.56
CA GLY A 76 -2.91 14.50 -24.67
C GLY A 76 -2.05 13.31 -25.09
N HIS A 77 -2.71 12.26 -25.56
CA HIS A 77 -2.09 11.10 -26.20
C HIS A 77 -3.00 10.67 -27.34
N ASP A 78 -2.43 10.26 -28.48
CA ASP A 78 -3.19 9.83 -29.67
C ASP A 78 -4.22 8.71 -29.40
N ASN A 79 -4.05 7.97 -28.31
CA ASN A 79 -4.93 6.88 -27.90
C ASN A 79 -6.07 7.31 -26.96
N ILE A 80 -6.10 8.58 -26.53
CA ILE A 80 -7.16 9.12 -25.68
C ILE A 80 -8.33 9.52 -26.58
N ARG A 81 -9.36 8.67 -26.59
CA ARG A 81 -10.60 8.95 -27.33
C ARG A 81 -11.47 9.91 -26.51
N GLY A 82 -11.65 11.12 -27.03
CA GLY A 82 -12.47 12.14 -26.40
C GLY A 82 -13.97 11.77 -26.34
N PRO A 83 -14.77 12.50 -25.56
CA PRO A 83 -16.21 12.23 -25.39
C PRO A 83 -16.99 12.20 -26.72
N ALA A 84 -16.53 12.94 -27.73
CA ALA A 84 -17.07 12.92 -29.09
C ALA A 84 -17.04 11.53 -29.77
N TYR A 85 -16.12 10.64 -29.37
CA TYR A 85 -16.04 9.26 -29.89
C TYR A 85 -17.22 8.39 -29.43
N TYR A 86 -17.77 8.66 -28.23
CA TYR A 86 -18.85 7.86 -27.64
C TYR A 86 -20.24 8.47 -27.88
N SER A 87 -20.32 9.75 -28.25
CA SER A 87 -21.55 10.39 -28.70
C SER A 87 -21.82 9.98 -30.14
N GLY A 88 -22.38 8.78 -30.33
CA GLY A 88 -22.74 8.24 -31.63
C GLY A 88 -23.48 9.26 -32.50
N SER A 89 -22.75 9.91 -33.41
CA SER A 89 -23.35 10.60 -34.53
C SER A 89 -23.60 9.57 -35.62
N PRO A 90 -24.82 9.49 -36.19
CA PRO A 90 -25.08 8.59 -37.29
C PRO A 90 -24.20 9.03 -38.46
N VAL A 91 -23.36 8.12 -38.92
CA VAL A 91 -22.68 8.23 -40.21
C VAL A 91 -23.76 8.45 -41.27
N LYS A 92 -23.74 9.60 -41.95
CA LYS A 92 -24.50 9.81 -43.19
C LYS A 92 -23.79 9.11 -44.34
#